data_AF-A0A7X1CR68-F1
#
_entry.id   AF-A0A7X1CR68-F1
#
_cell.length_a   1.000
_cell.length_b   1.000
_cell.length_c   1.000
_cell.angle_alpha   90.00
_cell.angle_beta   90.00
_cell.angle_gamma   90.00
#
_symmetry.space_group_name_H-M   'P 1'
#
loop_
_entity.id
_entity.type
_entity.pdbx_description
1 polymer ?
#
loop_
_entity_poly.entity_id
_entity_poly.type
_entity_poly.pdbx_seq_one_letter_code
_entity_poly.pdbx_strand_id
1 'polypeptide(L)'
;MSIEETDIFDLMDVPVEDITVEQKKEPKYEVPAVREYDGKDFLRVRQSYQLSQSKFAALLGVKRNTLSGYENEAKPPSTIAKRMLGIIEEHPDFIRTFYIQKLED
;
A
#
# COMPACT_ATOMS: atom_id res chain seq x y z
N MET A 1 -31.36 -0.85 42.93
CA MET A 1 -30.17 -0.34 43.65
C MET A 1 -29.10 -0.15 42.58
N SER A 2 -29.06 1.02 41.97
CA SER A 2 -28.05 1.39 40.97
C SER A 2 -26.86 1.95 41.73
N ILE A 3 -25.69 1.33 41.59
CA ILE A 3 -24.44 1.96 42.00
C ILE A 3 -24.18 2.99 40.90
N GLU A 4 -24.38 4.26 41.21
CA GLU A 4 -23.89 5.34 40.37
C GLU A 4 -22.38 5.18 40.33
N GLU A 5 -21.85 4.95 39.13
CA GLU A 5 -20.43 4.82 38.87
C GLU A 5 -19.83 6.22 39.05
N THR A 6 -19.53 6.59 40.29
CA THR A 6 -18.83 7.84 40.60
C THR A 6 -17.45 7.74 39.96
N ASP A 7 -17.14 8.68 39.08
CA ASP A 7 -15.86 8.70 38.39
C ASP A 7 -14.72 8.74 39.44
N ILE A 8 -13.71 7.89 39.23
CA ILE A 8 -12.58 7.72 40.15
C ILE A 8 -11.84 9.06 40.31
N PHE A 9 -11.89 9.92 39.29
CA PHE A 9 -11.30 11.25 39.31
C PHE A 9 -12.02 12.22 40.25
N ASP A 10 -13.35 12.11 40.39
CA ASP A 10 -14.14 12.91 41.34
C ASP A 10 -13.82 12.53 42.79
N LEU A 11 -13.50 11.26 43.04
CA LEU A 11 -13.16 10.77 44.39
C LEU A 11 -11.79 11.26 44.87
N MET A 12 -10.87 11.56 43.95
CA MET A 12 -9.50 11.94 44.30
C MET A 12 -9.28 13.47 44.34
N ASP A 13 -10.31 14.27 44.05
CA ASP A 13 -10.25 15.75 44.00
C ASP A 13 -9.05 16.26 43.19
N VAL A 14 -8.72 15.53 42.12
CA VAL A 14 -7.61 15.86 41.22
C VAL A 14 -8.17 16.79 40.14
N PRO A 15 -7.59 17.98 39.93
CA PRO A 15 -7.97 18.81 38.79
C PRO A 15 -7.57 18.06 37.51
N VAL A 16 -8.56 17.50 36.82
CA VAL A 16 -8.37 16.98 35.48
C VAL A 16 -8.34 18.19 34.56
N GLU A 17 -7.14 18.59 34.16
CA GLU A 17 -7.01 19.53 33.05
C GLU A 17 -7.57 18.85 31.81
N ASP A 18 -8.64 19.41 31.26
CA ASP A 18 -9.10 19.05 29.92
C ASP A 18 -7.92 19.25 28.98
N ILE A 19 -7.34 18.16 28.50
CA ILE A 19 -6.39 18.22 27.40
C ILE A 19 -7.21 18.73 26.21
N THR A 20 -7.20 20.05 26.00
CA THR A 20 -7.68 20.61 24.76
C THR A 20 -6.88 19.91 23.68
N VAL A 21 -7.56 19.11 22.85
CA VAL A 21 -6.97 18.44 21.71
C VAL A 21 -6.50 19.54 20.76
N GLU A 22 -5.30 20.05 21.02
CA GLU A 22 -4.73 21.16 20.28
C GLU A 22 -4.60 20.74 18.82
N GLN A 23 -5.46 21.33 18.01
CA GLN A 23 -5.32 21.55 16.57
C GLN A 23 -4.62 20.40 15.83
N LYS A 24 -5.43 19.44 15.37
CA LYS A 24 -5.02 18.47 14.35
C LYS A 24 -4.53 19.24 13.12
N LYS A 25 -3.22 19.50 13.02
CA LYS A 25 -2.59 20.19 11.88
C LYS A 25 -3.11 19.57 10.60
N GLU A 26 -3.72 20.38 9.73
CA GLU A 26 -4.16 19.88 8.44
C GLU A 26 -2.97 19.26 7.70
N PRO A 27 -3.15 18.07 7.10
CA PRO A 27 -2.05 17.41 6.41
C PRO A 27 -1.59 18.29 5.25
N LYS A 28 -0.30 18.68 5.25
CA LYS A 28 0.31 19.50 4.18
C LYS A 28 0.27 18.83 2.80
N TYR A 29 0.08 17.51 2.75
CA TYR A 29 0.09 16.72 1.53
C TYR A 29 -1.09 15.75 1.52
N GLU A 30 -1.75 15.66 0.37
CA GLU A 30 -2.75 14.64 0.10
C GLU A 30 -2.08 13.41 -0.52
N VAL A 31 -2.39 12.23 0.03
CA VAL A 31 -1.94 10.97 -0.55
C VAL A 31 -3.11 10.41 -1.36
N PRO A 32 -2.97 10.27 -2.69
CA PRO A 32 -4.06 9.73 -3.50
C PRO A 32 -4.41 8.32 -3.04
N ALA A 33 -5.69 7.95 -3.13
CA ALA A 33 -6.13 6.58 -2.87
C ALA A 33 -5.40 5.59 -3.79
N VAL A 34 -5.21 4.37 -3.31
CA VAL A 34 -4.61 3.31 -4.13
C VAL A 34 -5.59 2.96 -5.25
N ARG A 35 -5.12 2.94 -6.50
CA ARG A 35 -5.93 2.48 -7.62
C ARG A 35 -6.32 1.02 -7.41
N GLU A 36 -7.55 0.68 -7.75
CA GLU A 36 -7.97 -0.71 -7.75
C GLU A 36 -7.34 -1.42 -8.93
N TYR A 37 -6.59 -2.47 -8.63
CA TYR A 37 -5.95 -3.34 -9.62
C TYR A 37 -6.30 -4.79 -9.28
N ASP A 38 -6.63 -5.56 -10.30
CA ASP A 38 -6.93 -6.99 -10.19
C ASP A 38 -5.79 -7.86 -10.75
N GLY A 39 -5.97 -9.18 -10.77
CA GLY A 39 -4.98 -10.09 -11.32
C GLY A 39 -4.66 -9.87 -12.80
N LYS A 40 -5.65 -9.48 -13.59
CA LYS A 40 -5.51 -9.24 -15.03
C LYS A 40 -4.65 -8.00 -15.30
N ASP A 41 -4.72 -6.98 -14.45
CA ASP A 41 -3.85 -5.82 -14.56
C ASP A 41 -2.37 -6.14 -14.37
N PHE A 42 -2.05 -6.99 -13.39
CA PHE A 42 -0.67 -7.45 -13.18
C PHE A 42 -0.14 -8.20 -14.41
N LEU A 43 -0.98 -9.05 -15.02
CA LEU A 43 -0.64 -9.76 -16.25
C LEU A 43 -0.42 -8.79 -17.41
N ARG A 44 -1.34 -7.84 -17.62
CA ARG A 44 -1.30 -6.84 -18.69
C ARG A 44 -0.04 -5.98 -18.60
N VAL A 45 0.25 -5.43 -17.43
CA VAL A 45 1.44 -4.60 -17.21
C VAL A 45 2.70 -5.44 -17.40
N ARG A 46 2.78 -6.65 -16.85
CA ARG A 46 3.95 -7.52 -17.09
C ARG A 46 4.23 -7.74 -18.57
N GLN A 47 3.19 -8.00 -19.35
CA GLN A 47 3.31 -8.25 -20.79
C GLN A 47 3.75 -7.00 -21.56
N SER A 48 3.34 -5.79 -21.16
CA SER A 48 3.80 -4.54 -21.80
C SER A 48 5.31 -4.30 -21.62
N TYR A 49 5.89 -4.84 -20.56
CA TYR A 49 7.33 -4.85 -20.32
C TYR A 49 8.05 -6.06 -20.93
N GLN A 50 7.34 -7.02 -21.52
CA GLN A 50 7.89 -8.25 -22.11
C GLN A 50 8.72 -9.08 -21.10
N LEU A 51 8.35 -9.02 -19.83
CA LEU A 51 9.06 -9.72 -18.76
C LEU A 51 8.41 -11.09 -18.47
N SER A 52 9.26 -12.07 -18.13
CA SER A 52 8.79 -13.32 -17.54
C SER A 52 8.21 -13.07 -16.14
N GLN A 53 7.36 -13.98 -15.66
CA GLN A 53 6.80 -13.89 -14.30
C GLN A 53 7.91 -13.74 -13.24
N SER A 54 9.01 -14.48 -13.36
CA SER A 54 10.11 -14.39 -12.38
C SER A 54 10.77 -13.02 -12.38
N LYS A 55 11.03 -12.43 -13.57
CA LYS A 55 11.65 -11.09 -13.68
C LYS A 55 10.71 -10.00 -13.17
N PHE A 56 9.42 -10.08 -13.51
CA PHE A 56 8.44 -9.09 -13.04
C PHE A 56 8.16 -9.22 -11.53
N ALA A 57 8.16 -10.44 -10.99
CA ALA A 57 8.06 -10.64 -9.56
C ALA A 57 9.25 -10.04 -8.81
N ALA A 58 10.47 -10.17 -9.36
CA ALA A 58 11.65 -9.50 -8.83
C ALA A 58 11.53 -7.97 -8.87
N LEU A 59 11.03 -7.40 -9.97
CA LEU A 59 10.74 -5.97 -10.09
C LEU A 59 9.74 -5.48 -9.03
N LEU A 60 8.69 -6.26 -8.76
CA LEU A 60 7.69 -5.96 -7.74
C LEU A 60 8.16 -6.24 -6.31
N GLY A 61 9.29 -6.92 -6.11
CA GLY A 61 9.78 -7.34 -4.79
C GLY A 61 8.98 -8.49 -4.16
N VAL A 62 8.34 -9.36 -4.96
CA VAL A 62 7.55 -10.51 -4.49
C VAL A 62 8.10 -11.83 -5.04
N LYS A 63 7.69 -12.96 -4.45
CA LYS A 63 8.03 -14.28 -5.01
C LYS A 63 7.25 -14.55 -6.30
N ARG A 64 7.84 -15.27 -7.24
CA ARG A 64 7.17 -15.69 -8.50
C ARG A 64 5.81 -16.35 -8.24
N ASN A 65 5.73 -17.24 -7.26
CA ASN A 65 4.47 -17.93 -6.93
C ASN A 65 3.38 -16.94 -6.45
N THR A 66 3.77 -15.88 -5.75
CA THR A 66 2.86 -14.81 -5.33
C THR A 66 2.30 -14.07 -6.54
N LEU A 67 3.15 -13.66 -7.48
CA LEU A 67 2.71 -13.05 -8.73
C LEU A 67 1.80 -13.99 -9.54
N SER A 68 2.16 -15.27 -9.62
CA SER A 68 1.31 -16.27 -10.29
C SER A 68 -0.07 -16.39 -9.64
N GLY A 69 -0.14 -16.33 -8.31
CA GLY A 69 -1.42 -16.32 -7.60
C GLY A 69 -2.26 -15.07 -7.92
N TYR A 70 -1.62 -13.91 -8.10
CA TYR A 70 -2.28 -12.69 -8.54
C TYR A 70 -2.81 -12.82 -9.97
N GLU A 71 -1.94 -13.16 -10.93
CA GLU A 71 -2.28 -13.22 -12.36
C GLU A 71 -3.38 -14.24 -12.67
N ASN A 72 -3.47 -15.33 -11.91
CA ASN A 72 -4.52 -16.36 -12.06
C ASN A 72 -5.76 -16.10 -11.20
N GLU A 73 -5.87 -14.94 -10.55
CA GLU A 73 -6.96 -14.57 -9.64
C GLU A 73 -7.16 -15.53 -8.45
N ALA A 74 -6.20 -16.43 -8.21
CA ALA A 74 -6.23 -17.36 -7.08
C ALA A 74 -5.98 -16.67 -5.73
N LYS A 75 -5.31 -15.50 -5.75
CA LYS A 75 -5.08 -14.67 -4.57
C LYS A 75 -5.22 -13.19 -4.93
N PRO A 76 -5.90 -12.37 -4.10
CA PRO A 76 -5.95 -10.94 -4.35
C PRO A 76 -4.57 -10.28 -4.13
N PRO A 77 -4.17 -9.31 -4.98
CA PRO A 77 -2.98 -8.48 -4.76
C PRO A 77 -3.07 -7.66 -3.46
N SER A 78 -1.94 -7.49 -2.77
CA SER A 78 -1.88 -6.61 -1.60
C SER A 78 -1.96 -5.14 -2.00
N THR A 79 -2.39 -4.28 -1.09
CA THR A 79 -2.45 -2.82 -1.30
C THR A 79 -1.10 -2.23 -1.75
N ILE A 80 0.01 -2.74 -1.19
CA ILE A 80 1.36 -2.31 -1.58
C ILE A 80 1.66 -2.74 -3.02
N ALA A 81 1.31 -3.98 -3.40
CA ALA A 81 1.52 -4.47 -4.76
C ALA A 81 0.71 -3.63 -5.77
N LYS A 82 -0.55 -3.30 -5.45
CA LYS A 82 -1.40 -2.42 -6.27
C LYS A 82 -0.76 -1.03 -6.44
N ARG A 83 -0.27 -0.43 -5.35
CA ARG A 83 0.43 0.87 -5.41
C ARG A 83 1.70 0.81 -6.27
N MET A 84 2.51 -0.24 -6.12
CA MET A 84 3.72 -0.43 -6.93
C MET A 84 3.37 -0.62 -8.42
N LEU A 85 2.31 -1.37 -8.73
CA LEU A 85 1.84 -1.53 -10.10
C LEU A 85 1.44 -0.18 -10.71
N GLY A 86 0.77 0.68 -9.95
CA GLY A 86 0.43 2.03 -10.38
C GLY A 86 1.65 2.89 -10.69
N ILE A 87 2.70 2.83 -9.86
CA ILE A 87 3.97 3.53 -10.11
C ILE A 87 4.62 3.02 -11.40
N ILE A 88 4.63 1.69 -11.60
CA ILE A 88 5.20 1.07 -12.80
C ILE A 88 4.44 1.48 -14.07
N GLU A 89 3.12 1.60 -14.00
CA GLU A 89 2.28 1.99 -15.12
C GLU A 89 2.39 3.49 -15.43
N GLU A 90 2.50 4.34 -14.41
CA GLU A 90 2.54 5.79 -14.54
C GLU A 90 3.92 6.32 -14.98
N HIS A 91 5.00 5.62 -14.63
CA HIS A 91 6.37 6.06 -14.91
C HIS A 91 7.20 5.00 -15.65
N PRO A 92 6.83 4.62 -16.88
CA PRO A 92 7.48 3.53 -17.58
C PRO A 92 8.95 3.79 -17.93
N ASP A 93 9.31 5.03 -18.24
CA ASP A 93 10.69 5.41 -18.56
C ASP A 93 11.60 5.25 -17.35
N PHE A 94 11.14 5.70 -16.16
CA PHE A 94 11.86 5.51 -14.91
C PHE A 94 12.14 4.02 -14.64
N ILE A 95 11.13 3.16 -14.77
CA ILE A 95 11.30 1.72 -14.55
C ILE A 95 12.29 1.12 -15.54
N ARG A 96 12.19 1.46 -16.83
CA ARG A 96 13.10 0.96 -17.87
C ARG A 96 14.53 1.40 -17.61
N THR A 97 14.76 2.65 -17.22
CA THR A 97 16.09 3.19 -16.97
C THR A 97 16.77 2.58 -15.75
N PHE A 98 16.06 2.43 -14.63
CA PHE A 98 16.69 2.07 -13.36
C PHE A 98 16.62 0.58 -13.02
N TYR A 99 15.60 -0.14 -13.52
CA TYR A 99 15.34 -1.53 -13.11
C TYR A 99 15.45 -2.54 -14.25
N ILE A 100 15.47 -2.11 -15.50
CA ILE A 100 15.56 -3.00 -16.66
C ILE A 100 16.86 -2.71 -17.42
N GLN A 101 17.91 -3.42 -17.02
CA GLN A 101 19.18 -3.37 -17.74
C GLN A 101 19.11 -4.29 -18.96
N LYS A 102 19.55 -3.79 -20.12
CA LYS A 102 19.87 -4.66 -21.25
C LYS A 102 21.12 -5.44 -20.89
N LEU A 103 21.05 -6.76 -20.96
CA LEU A 103 22.27 -7.57 -21.01
C LEU A 103 22.84 -7.35 -22.41
N GLU A 104 24.03 -6.78 -22.51
CA GLU A 104 24.79 -6.82 -23.77
C GLU A 104 25.14 -8.29 -24.04
N ASP A 105 24.99 -8.71 -25.29
CA ASP A 105 25.38 -10.05 -25.77
C ASP A 105 26.90 -10.17 -25.90
#